data_AF-A0A4Q3TJH5-F1
#
_entry.id   AF-A0A4Q3TJH5-F1
#
_cell.length_a   1.000
_cell.length_b   1.000
_cell.length_c   1.000
_cell.angle_alpha   90.00
_cell.angle_beta   90.00
_cell.angle_gamma   90.00
#
_symmetry.space_group_name_H-M   'P 1'
#
loop_
_entity.id
_entity.type
_entity.pdbx_description
1 polymer ?
#
loop_
_entity_poly.entity_id
_entity_poly.type
_entity_poly.pdbx_seq_one_letter_code
_entity_poly.pdbx_strand_id
1 'polypeptide(L)' 'MNVLGSPDPDFMGKEEITLFSDSVGKWIDEHAPLEKVQQWIADSSVPRQLWNDAGEAGLLGLSLPEED' A
#
# COMPACT_ATOMS: atom_id res chain seq x y z
N MET A 1 -15.34 12.28 1.99
CA MET A 1 -16.39 11.50 1.31
C MET A 1 -15.65 10.65 0.29
N ASN A 2 -15.52 9.36 0.58
CA ASN A 2 -14.65 8.45 -0.17
C ASN A 2 -15.20 8.12 -1.56
N VAL A 3 -14.46 7.27 -2.28
CA VAL A 3 -14.84 6.74 -3.61
C VAL A 3 -16.20 6.01 -3.62
N LEU A 4 -16.73 5.64 -2.45
CA LEU A 4 -18.05 5.00 -2.29
C LEU A 4 -19.15 6.00 -1.91
N GLY A 5 -18.86 7.30 -1.82
CA GLY A 5 -19.83 8.33 -1.42
C GLY A 5 -20.18 8.33 0.07
N SER A 6 -19.44 7.59 0.90
CA SER A 6 -19.65 7.51 2.35
C SER A 6 -18.75 8.53 3.09
N PRO A 7 -19.16 9.01 4.28
CA PRO A 7 -18.22 9.65 5.19
C PRO A 7 -17.07 8.68 5.53
N ASP A 8 -15.88 9.24 5.70
CA ASP A 8 -14.72 8.51 6.18
C ASP A 8 -14.80 8.34 7.69
N PRO A 9 -14.39 7.20 8.24
CA PRO A 9 -14.31 7.03 9.69
C PRO A 9 -13.35 8.03 10.34
N ASP A 10 -13.67 8.51 11.54
CA ASP A 10 -12.87 9.54 12.24
C ASP A 10 -11.39 9.16 12.38
N PHE A 11 -11.08 7.87 12.59
CA PHE A 11 -9.70 7.40 12.77
C PHE A 11 -8.84 7.54 11.50
N MET A 12 -9.45 7.58 10.31
CA MET A 12 -8.71 7.78 9.05
C MET A 12 -8.13 9.19 8.94
N GLY A 13 -8.70 10.16 9.68
CA GLY A 13 -8.17 11.52 9.78
C GLY A 13 -7.04 11.70 10.78
N LYS A 14 -6.61 10.63 11.47
CA LYS A 14 -5.43 10.70 12.35
C LYS A 14 -4.18 10.96 11.51
N GLU A 15 -3.33 11.86 11.96
CA GLU A 15 -2.11 12.28 11.26
C GLU A 15 -1.21 11.10 10.90
N GLU A 16 -1.00 10.18 11.84
CA GLU A 16 -0.22 8.95 11.64
C GLU A 16 -0.77 8.10 10.47
N ILE A 17 -2.08 7.89 10.43
CA ILE A 17 -2.75 7.11 9.38
C ILE A 17 -2.65 7.83 8.03
N THR A 18 -2.81 9.15 8.03
CA THR A 18 -2.68 9.97 6.81
C THR A 18 -1.26 9.91 6.27
N LEU A 19 -0.25 10.12 7.11
CA LEU A 19 1.16 10.09 6.73
C LEU A 19 1.58 8.70 6.21
N PHE A 20 1.11 7.64 6.88
CA PHE A 20 1.36 6.28 6.43
C PHE A 20 0.69 6.01 5.08
N SER A 21 -0.58 6.36 4.91
CA SER A 21 -1.32 6.21 3.65
C SER A 21 -0.64 6.95 2.49
N ASP A 22 -0.17 8.18 2.71
CA ASP A 22 0.54 8.96 1.69
C ASP A 22 1.88 8.33 1.32
N SER A 23 2.59 7.76 2.30
CA SER A 23 3.88 7.09 2.08
C SER A 23 3.70 5.80 1.28
N VAL A 24 2.68 5.00 1.60
CA VAL A 24 2.30 3.81 0.82
C VAL A 24 1.88 4.20 -0.60
N GLY A 25 1.08 5.24 -0.77
CA GLY A 25 0.65 5.73 -2.09
C GLY A 25 1.84 6.06 -3.00
N LYS A 26 2.80 6.84 -2.50
CA LYS A 26 4.02 7.17 -3.24
C LYS A 26 4.84 5.93 -3.60
N TRP A 27 5.01 5.00 -2.66
CA TRP A 27 5.74 3.76 -2.91
C TRP A 27 5.07 2.93 -4.02
N ILE A 28 3.73 2.82 -4.01
CA ILE A 28 2.96 2.13 -5.05
C ILE A 28 3.13 2.83 -6.41
N ASP A 29 3.04 4.16 -6.46
CA ASP A 29 3.20 4.91 -7.72
C ASP A 29 4.58 4.64 -8.36
N GLU A 30 5.63 4.51 -7.54
CA GLU A 30 6.99 4.21 -7.98
C GLU A 30 7.19 2.73 -8.39
N HIS A 31 6.65 1.78 -7.61
CA HIS A 31 6.98 0.36 -7.74
C HIS A 31 5.96 -0.42 -8.59
N ALA A 32 4.72 0.06 -8.68
CA ALA A 32 3.61 -0.53 -9.41
C ALA A 32 2.98 0.45 -10.44
N PRO A 33 3.76 1.04 -11.36
CA PRO A 33 3.22 1.87 -12.43
C PRO A 33 2.21 1.09 -13.29
N LEU A 34 1.27 1.80 -13.90
CA LEU A 34 0.13 1.21 -14.62
C LEU A 34 0.56 0.16 -15.65
N GLU A 35 1.66 0.39 -16.39
CA GLU A 35 2.18 -0.57 -17.37
C GLU A 35 2.52 -1.93 -16.74
N LYS A 36 3.21 -1.94 -15.59
CA LYS A 36 3.50 -3.19 -14.86
C LYS A 36 2.22 -3.84 -14.36
N VAL A 37 1.28 -3.06 -13.82
CA VAL A 37 0.00 -3.58 -13.33
C VAL A 37 -0.80 -4.26 -14.45
N GLN A 38 -0.81 -3.69 -15.66
CA GLN A 38 -1.46 -4.33 -16.82
C GLN A 38 -0.81 -5.66 -17.18
N GLN A 39 0.53 -5.75 -17.11
CA GLN A 39 1.24 -7.01 -17.30
C GLN A 39 0.86 -8.04 -16.22
N TRP A 40 0.77 -7.63 -14.95
CA TRP A 40 0.38 -8.53 -13.85
C TRP A 40 -1.05 -9.05 -14.00
N ILE A 41 -1.96 -8.22 -14.54
CA ILE A 41 -3.32 -8.64 -14.88
C ILE A 41 -3.29 -9.71 -15.99
N ALA A 42 -2.50 -9.48 -17.06
CA ALA A 42 -2.35 -10.45 -18.14
C ALA A 42 -1.75 -11.78 -17.65
N ASP A 43 -0.77 -11.71 -16.77
CA ASP A 43 -0.12 -12.87 -16.14
C ASP A 43 -0.98 -13.50 -15.02
N SER A 44 -2.10 -12.87 -14.67
CA SER A 44 -2.96 -13.24 -13.54
C SER A 44 -2.20 -13.35 -12.21
N SER A 45 -1.12 -12.58 -12.05
CA SER A 45 -0.24 -12.67 -10.88
C SER A 45 0.59 -11.42 -10.68
N VAL A 46 0.77 -11.04 -9.40
CA VAL A 46 1.71 -10.01 -8.99
C VAL A 46 3.07 -10.66 -8.73
N PRO A 47 4.19 -10.14 -9.28
CA PRO A 47 5.52 -10.72 -9.10
C PRO A 47 5.93 -10.81 -7.63
N ARG A 48 6.57 -11.92 -7.25
CA ARG A 48 7.13 -12.10 -5.91
C ARG A 48 8.07 -10.98 -5.49
N GLN A 49 8.86 -10.45 -6.43
CA GLN A 49 9.84 -9.41 -6.13
C GLN A 49 9.18 -8.15 -5.55
N LEU A 50 8.00 -7.75 -6.05
CA LEU A 50 7.29 -6.59 -5.50
C LEU A 50 7.00 -6.76 -4.00
N TRP A 51 6.61 -7.97 -3.58
CA TRP A 51 6.34 -8.27 -2.18
C TRP A 51 7.61 -8.25 -1.33
N ASN A 52 8.74 -8.72 -1.88
CA ASN A 52 10.02 -8.62 -1.19
C ASN A 52 10.43 -7.15 -0.99
N ASP A 53 10.32 -6.33 -2.04
CA ASP A 53 10.65 -4.90 -2.01
C ASP A 53 9.76 -4.15 -0.98
N ALA A 54 8.47 -4.50 -0.91
CA ALA A 54 7.55 -3.94 0.09
C ALA A 54 7.94 -4.33 1.52
N GLY A 55 8.44 -5.57 1.72
CA GLY A 55 8.95 -6.03 3.00
C GLY A 55 10.20 -5.26 3.43
N GLU A 56 11.16 -5.06 2.51
CA GLU A 56 12.37 -4.26 2.76
C GLU A 56 12.04 -2.79 3.07
N ALA A 57 10.96 -2.26 2.47
CA ALA A 57 10.44 -0.92 2.76
C ALA A 57 9.65 -0.81 4.08
N GLY A 58 9.49 -1.90 4.84
CA GLY A 58 8.74 -1.91 6.09
C GLY A 58 7.22 -1.80 5.91
N LEU A 59 6.70 -2.05 4.72
CA LEU A 59 5.26 -1.94 4.41
C LEU A 59 4.48 -3.24 4.70
N LEU A 60 5.18 -4.30 5.12
CA LEU A 60 4.60 -5.58 5.50
C LEU A 60 4.79 -5.84 7.00
N GLY A 61 3.86 -6.56 7.61
CA GLY A 61 3.96 -6.90 9.04
C GLY A 61 3.53 -5.81 10.01
N LEU A 62 2.77 -4.79 9.58
CA LEU A 62 2.35 -3.63 10.38
C LEU A 62 1.56 -3.96 11.66
N SER A 63 1.02 -5.17 11.77
CA SER A 63 0.26 -5.63 12.93
C SER A 63 1.02 -6.68 13.75
N LEU A 64 2.27 -6.95 13.39
CA LEU A 64 3.15 -7.78 14.21
C LEU A 64 3.61 -6.95 15.41
N PRO A 65 3.83 -7.59 16.57
CA PRO A 65 4.48 -6.92 17.69
C PRO A 65 5.91 -6.50 17.29
N GLU A 66 6.40 -5.46 17.92
CA GLU A 66 7.83 -5.12 17.87
C GLU A 66 8.64 -6.28 18.47
N GLU A 67 9.82 -6.54 17.92
CA GLU A 67 10.74 -7.52 18.50
C GLU A 67 11.32 -6.95 19.81
N ASP A 68 11.36 -7.78 20.86
CA ASP A 68 11.90 -7.45 22.19
C ASP A 68 13.43 -7.21 22.17
#